data_AF-A0A8B8DE28-F1
#
_entry.id   AF-A0A8B8DE28-F1
#
_cell.length_a   1.000
_cell.length_b   1.000
_cell.length_c   1.000
_cell.angle_alpha   90.00
_cell.angle_beta   90.00
_cell.angle_gamma   90.00
#
_symmetry.space_group_name_H-M   'P 1'
#
loop_
_entity.id
_entity.type
_entity.pdbx_description
1 polymer ?
#
loop_
_entity_poly.entity_id
_entity_poly.type
_entity_poly.pdbx_seq_one_letter_code
_entity_poly.pdbx_strand_id
1 'polypeptide(L)'
;MSQDRILQQFIQSEQEKQKFQATVNELTEECFDICITAPGNKLGSSVEQCIKNCVDRFIDTTNFVANRIQRSAFSPTSSSTFD
;
A
#
# COMPACT_ATOMS: atom_id res chain seq x y z
N MET A 1 7.81 -30.86 -15.49
CA MET A 1 7.01 -29.67 -15.84
C MET A 1 5.78 -29.45 -14.93
N SER A 2 5.26 -30.43 -14.17
CA SER A 2 4.16 -30.19 -13.21
C SER A 2 4.63 -29.61 -11.86
N GLN A 3 5.79 -30.06 -11.37
CA GLN A 3 6.41 -29.57 -10.12
C GLN A 3 6.69 -28.05 -10.16
N ASP A 4 7.13 -27.52 -11.32
CA ASP A 4 7.48 -26.10 -11.48
C ASP A 4 6.26 -25.19 -11.32
N ARG A 5 5.06 -25.63 -11.74
CA ARG A 5 3.83 -24.85 -11.62
C ARG A 5 3.34 -24.72 -10.18
N ILE A 6 3.44 -25.80 -9.40
CA ILE A 6 3.06 -25.78 -7.98
C ILE A 6 4.02 -24.86 -7.21
N LEU A 7 5.33 -24.95 -7.50
CA LEU A 7 6.32 -24.07 -6.90
C LEU A 7 6.07 -22.60 -7.27
N GLN A 8 5.76 -22.31 -8.54
CA GLN A 8 5.41 -20.95 -8.97
C GLN A 8 4.17 -20.40 -8.25
N GLN A 9 3.11 -21.21 -8.10
CA GLN A 9 1.91 -20.82 -7.37
C GLN A 9 2.20 -20.56 -5.88
N PHE A 10 3.00 -21.43 -5.26
CA PHE A 10 3.43 -21.26 -3.88
C PHE A 10 4.20 -19.94 -3.71
N ILE A 11 5.19 -19.69 -4.55
CA ILE A 11 5.99 -18.44 -4.52
C ILE A 11 5.09 -17.22 -4.67
N GLN A 12 4.15 -17.22 -5.62
CA GLN A 12 3.22 -16.10 -5.81
C GLN A 12 2.39 -15.85 -4.55
N SER A 13 1.84 -16.90 -3.93
CA SER A 13 1.03 -16.77 -2.71
C SER A 13 1.84 -16.23 -1.52
N GLU A 14 3.09 -16.66 -1.37
CA GLU A 14 3.97 -16.17 -0.30
C GLU A 14 4.43 -14.73 -0.56
N GLN A 15 4.66 -14.36 -1.83
CA GLN A 15 4.95 -12.97 -2.19
C GLN A 15 3.76 -12.04 -1.91
N GLU A 16 2.53 -12.46 -2.19
CA GLU A 16 1.33 -11.68 -1.85
C GLU A 16 1.20 -11.48 -0.34
N LYS A 17 1.41 -12.53 0.45
CA LYS A 17 1.44 -12.43 1.91
C LYS A 17 2.52 -11.47 2.40
N GLN A 18 3.75 -11.58 1.88
CA GLN A 18 4.85 -10.69 2.28
C GLN A 18 4.54 -9.23 1.97
N LYS A 19 4.00 -8.95 0.78
CA LYS A 19 3.57 -7.59 0.41
C LYS A 19 2.48 -7.07 1.34
N PHE A 20 1.48 -7.89 1.65
CA PHE A 20 0.42 -7.52 2.59
C PHE A 20 0.99 -7.19 3.97
N GLN A 21 1.90 -8.02 4.50
CA GLN A 21 2.54 -7.77 5.79
C GLN A 21 3.37 -6.48 5.78
N ALA A 22 4.09 -6.21 4.69
CA ALA A 22 4.84 -4.96 4.54
C ALA A 22 3.89 -3.74 4.58
N THR A 23 2.76 -3.78 3.87
CA THR A 23 1.76 -2.71 3.90
C THR A 23 1.12 -2.55 5.28
N VAL A 24 0.83 -3.65 5.99
CA VAL A 24 0.30 -3.59 7.36
C VAL A 24 1.31 -2.91 8.29
N ASN A 25 2.59 -3.24 8.18
CA ASN A 25 3.64 -2.62 9.00
C ASN A 25 3.77 -1.12 8.69
N GLU A 26 3.80 -0.74 7.41
CA GLU A 26 3.88 0.67 6.98
C GLU A 26 2.69 1.48 7.52
N LEU A 27 1.46 0.97 7.38
CA LEU A 27 0.26 1.61 7.93
C LEU A 27 0.30 1.69 9.47
N THR A 28 0.85 0.66 10.11
CA THR A 28 0.96 0.63 11.58
C THR A 28 1.91 1.71 12.06
N GLU A 29 3.09 1.85 11.44
CA GLU A 29 4.08 2.87 11.79
C GLU A 29 3.50 4.29 11.55
N GLU A 30 2.99 4.56 10.34
CA GLU A 30 2.46 5.88 9.97
C GLU A 30 1.28 6.29 10.86
N CYS A 31 0.29 5.40 11.04
CA CYS A 31 -0.89 5.73 11.83
C CYS A 31 -0.61 5.74 13.34
N PHE A 32 0.42 5.04 13.81
CA PHE A 32 0.86 5.15 15.20
C PHE A 32 1.39 6.57 15.47
N ASP A 33 2.31 7.06 14.62
CA ASP A 33 2.91 8.40 14.77
C ASP A 33 1.86 9.52 14.69
N ILE A 34 0.84 9.35 13.84
CA ILE A 34 -0.23 10.35 13.68
C ILE A 34 -1.25 10.29 14.84
N CYS A 35 -1.71 9.11 15.21
CA CYS A 35 -2.89 8.96 16.07
C CYS A 35 -2.59 8.68 17.54
N ILE A 36 -1.38 8.24 17.90
CA ILE A 36 -1.02 7.84 19.26
C ILE A 36 -0.12 8.90 19.90
N THR A 37 -0.72 9.84 20.62
CA THR A 37 0.03 10.85 21.38
C THR A 37 0.62 10.29 22.68
N ALA A 38 -0.11 9.38 23.34
CA ALA A 38 0.36 8.69 24.54
C ALA A 38 -0.17 7.25 24.54
N PRO A 39 0.71 6.24 24.67
CA PRO A 39 0.28 4.84 24.68
C PRO A 39 -0.49 4.52 25.97
N GLY A 40 -1.57 3.75 25.82
CA GLY A 40 -2.38 3.26 26.92
C GLY A 40 -2.75 1.79 26.72
N ASN A 41 -3.39 1.18 27.72
CA ASN A 41 -3.75 -0.25 27.68
C ASN A 41 -4.92 -0.57 26.72
N LYS A 42 -5.58 0.46 26.19
CA LYS A 42 -6.73 0.35 25.27
C LYS A 42 -6.72 1.53 24.32
N LEU A 43 -7.26 1.33 23.12
CA LEU A 43 -7.57 2.42 22.21
C LEU A 43 -8.86 3.10 22.71
N GLY A 44 -8.80 4.41 22.93
CA GLY A 44 -10.01 5.21 23.18
C GLY A 44 -10.78 5.40 21.87
N SER A 45 -12.08 5.69 21.95
CA SER A 45 -12.93 5.88 20.75
C SER A 45 -12.41 6.95 19.79
N SER A 46 -11.79 8.01 20.29
CA SER A 46 -11.14 9.04 19.47
C SER A 46 -9.94 8.51 18.69
N VAL A 47 -9.12 7.66 19.32
CA VAL A 47 -7.96 7.02 18.71
C VAL A 47 -8.40 5.99 17.68
N GLU A 48 -9.40 5.16 17.99
CA GLU A 48 -9.98 4.21 17.03
C GLU A 48 -10.49 4.92 15.78
N GLN A 49 -11.23 6.02 15.96
CA GLN A 49 -11.71 6.83 14.84
C GLN A 49 -10.57 7.48 14.05
N CYS A 50 -9.51 7.94 14.72
CA CYS A 50 -8.32 8.47 14.07
C CYS A 50 -7.64 7.40 13.19
N ILE A 51 -7.38 6.21 13.75
CA ILE A 51 -6.71 5.12 13.02
C ILE A 51 -7.52 4.71 11.80
N LYS A 52 -8.85 4.56 11.95
CA LYS A 52 -9.75 4.29 10.82
C LYS A 52 -9.59 5.33 9.70
N ASN A 53 -9.66 6.60 10.06
CA ASN A 53 -9.49 7.69 9.10
C ASN A 53 -8.08 7.69 8.48
N CYS A 54 -7.04 7.46 9.27
CA CYS A 54 -5.65 7.43 8.82
C CYS A 54 -5.45 6.36 7.73
N VAL A 55 -5.86 5.12 8.00
CA VAL A 55 -5.76 4.01 7.05
C VAL A 55 -6.55 4.30 5.78
N ASP A 56 -7.81 4.76 5.91
CA ASP A 56 -8.66 5.10 4.76
C ASP A 56 -8.03 6.21 3.90
N ARG A 57 -7.47 7.27 4.52
CA ARG A 57 -6.81 8.37 3.81
C ARG A 57 -5.50 7.92 3.15
N PHE A 58 -4.71 7.06 3.79
CA PHE A 58 -3.47 6.54 3.23
C PHE A 58 -3.74 5.73 1.96
N ILE A 59 -4.70 4.80 2.03
CA ILE A 59 -5.07 3.95 0.89
C ILE A 59 -5.63 4.81 -0.26
N ASP A 60 -6.51 5.76 0.04
CA ASP A 60 -7.05 6.68 -0.97
C ASP A 60 -5.96 7.48 -1.67
N THR A 61 -5.00 8.01 -0.90
CA THR A 61 -3.89 8.80 -1.42
C THR A 61 -2.96 7.94 -2.27
N THR A 62 -2.59 6.76 -1.79
CA THR A 62 -1.75 5.81 -2.52
C THR A 62 -2.40 5.40 -3.85
N ASN A 63 -3.69 5.10 -3.84
CA ASN A 63 -4.45 4.80 -5.06
C ASN A 63 -4.51 5.99 -6.02
N PHE A 64 -4.76 7.19 -5.49
CA PHE A 64 -4.80 8.41 -6.31
C PHE A 64 -3.45 8.65 -7.03
N VAL A 65 -2.34 8.57 -6.29
CA VAL A 65 -1.00 8.75 -6.82
C VAL A 65 -0.65 7.64 -7.82
N ALA A 66 -0.89 6.37 -7.48
CA ALA A 66 -0.62 5.24 -8.37
C ALA A 66 -1.38 5.36 -9.70
N ASN A 67 -2.68 5.69 -9.64
CA ASN A 67 -3.49 5.90 -10.84
C ASN A 67 -2.99 7.09 -11.68
N ARG A 68 -2.49 8.15 -11.04
CA ARG A 68 -1.89 9.29 -11.76
C ARG A 68 -0.59 8.90 -12.44
N ILE A 69 0.28 8.17 -11.75
CA ILE A 69 1.56 7.68 -12.29
C ILE A 69 1.30 6.76 -13.48
N GLN A 70 0.35 5.82 -13.38
CA GLN A 70 -0.03 4.93 -14.47
C GLN A 70 -0.51 5.72 -15.70
N ARG A 71 -1.34 6.75 -15.49
CA ARG A 71 -1.81 7.64 -16.58
C ARG A 71 -0.70 8.47 -17.21
N SER A 72 0.25 8.98 -16.42
CA SER A 72 1.39 9.74 -16.95
C SER A 72 2.43 8.85 -17.64
N ALA A 73 2.67 7.64 -17.12
CA ALA A 73 3.58 6.67 -17.72
C ALA A 73 3.04 6.10 -19.04
N PHE A 74 1.72 6.16 -19.24
CA PHE A 74 1.04 5.73 -20.47
C PHE A 74 0.63 6.89 -21.39
N SER A 75 1.04 8.14 -21.12
CA SER A 75 0.89 9.23 -22.11
C SER A 75 1.97 9.07 -23.19
N PRO A 76 1.59 8.73 -24.44
CA PRO A 76 2.54 8.71 -25.54
C PRO A 76 2.79 10.17 -25.96
N THR A 77 3.76 10.81 -25.34
CA THR A 77 4.48 11.90 -26.01
C THR A 77 5.62 11.21 -26.76
N SER A 78 5.47 10.84 -28.04
CA SER A 78 5.50 11.73 -29.20
C SER A 78 6.64 12.77 -29.10
N SER A 79 7.87 12.31 -28.94
CA SER A 79 9.04 13.10 -29.32
C SER A 79 10.10 12.21 -29.97
N SER A 80 9.71 11.61 -31.09
CA SER A 80 10.60 11.33 -32.21
C SER A 80 10.25 12.32 -33.34
N THR A 81 10.67 13.57 -33.19
CA THR A 81 10.95 14.44 -34.33
C THR A 81 12.43 14.77 -34.24
N PHE A 82 13.21 13.87 -34.83
CA PHE A 82 14.52 14.18 -35.36
C PHE A 82 14.26 14.91 -36.68
N ASP A 83 14.27 16.24 -36.62
CA ASP A 83 14.60 17.20 -37.69
C ASP A 83 14.92 18.54 -37.02
#